data_AF-A0A1V5SA38-F1
#
_entry.id   AF-A0A1V5SA38-F1
#
_cell.length_a   1.000
_cell.length_b   1.000
_cell.length_c   1.000
_cell.angle_alpha   90.00
_cell.angle_beta   90.00
_cell.angle_gamma   90.00
#
_symmetry.space_group_name_H-M   'P 1'
#
loop_
_entity.id
_entity.type
_entity.pdbx_description
1 polymer ?
#
loop_
_entity_poly.entity_id
_entity_poly.type
_entity_poly.pdbx_seq_one_letter_code
_entity_poly.pdbx_strand_id
1 'polypeptide(L)'
;MFIKHFETQLNPKTLETQGQSGKSKLSESSVEDRLKAFVMDGLKDGLEATLDEALKKYRPLEIINQILLEGMKVVGENFGAGKMQLPFVLRSAEIMKRAVSYLERLMEKKEGSERGRIVLATVKGDVHDIGKNLVDIILSNNGYKVINLGIKQPIDSILKAAEEHKADAIGLSGLLVKSTHIMKENLEEMNYRKITTPVLLGGAALTERYVCEDLARLYRGSVFYGRDAFAALKIMEKIKALDPETERIKEAEKMLATKQVEPPHSPASDRSGVETVKKRVSFVRHDNIIPRPPFMGYRILKNIRLQDVFPWINKKSLYTVQWQFRQGDRTERMFDLFLEENVEPVFERFTQQCIREKILEPKVLYGYFPCYSEGDDLIILDESGKIERTRFHFPRQKRDPYLCIADFFRSKASGLTDVVGFMVVTVGHRIREVEEKAFKGHRYQEYLYLHGLSVVTTEALAEYSHAMIRRELKIHLQDKNTKWEIFRQGYQGSRYSFGYPACPHLEGQRKLFSLFPAERIGVSLSETLQMVPEQSTSAIIVHHPQAKYFSV
;
A
#
# COMPACT_ATOMS: atom_id res chain seq x y z
N MET A 1 -30.22 -14.94 18.08
CA MET A 1 -29.30 -15.60 19.03
C MET A 1 -27.84 -15.65 18.52
N PHE A 2 -27.55 -15.39 17.24
CA PHE A 2 -26.19 -15.40 16.65
C PHE A 2 -25.40 -14.08 16.75
N ILE A 3 -26.06 -12.92 16.92
CA ILE A 3 -25.40 -11.59 16.97
C ILE A 3 -24.60 -11.39 18.28
N LYS A 4 -25.04 -11.99 19.39
CA LYS A 4 -24.34 -11.90 20.69
C LYS A 4 -23.00 -12.65 20.75
N HIS A 5 -22.75 -13.60 19.83
CA HIS A 5 -21.54 -14.43 19.84
C HIS A 5 -20.28 -13.66 19.47
N PHE A 6 -20.40 -12.64 18.60
CA PHE A 6 -19.26 -11.83 18.16
C PHE A 6 -19.07 -10.53 18.94
N GLU A 7 -20.09 -10.02 19.63
CA GLU A 7 -19.95 -8.85 20.50
C GLU A 7 -19.19 -9.16 21.80
N THR A 8 -19.17 -10.42 22.24
CA THR A 8 -18.54 -10.82 23.52
C THR A 8 -17.06 -11.20 23.41
N GLN A 9 -16.51 -11.34 22.19
CA GLN A 9 -15.10 -11.71 21.95
C GLN A 9 -14.12 -10.52 21.97
N LEU A 10 -14.58 -9.33 22.34
CA LEU A 10 -13.90 -8.04 22.10
C LEU A 10 -13.20 -7.45 23.35
N ASN A 11 -12.78 -8.27 24.31
CA ASN A 11 -12.07 -7.78 25.49
C ASN A 11 -11.02 -8.81 25.99
N PRO A 12 -9.74 -8.42 26.14
CA PRO A 12 -8.67 -9.34 26.54
C PRO A 12 -8.83 -9.95 27.94
N LYS A 13 -9.54 -9.29 28.87
CA LYS A 13 -9.90 -9.90 30.17
C LYS A 13 -11.01 -10.97 30.03
N THR A 14 -11.84 -10.83 29.01
CA THR A 14 -12.90 -11.80 28.68
C THR A 14 -12.34 -13.02 27.96
N LEU A 15 -11.19 -12.93 27.30
CA LEU A 15 -10.47 -14.10 26.74
C LEU A 15 -9.97 -15.06 27.83
N GLU A 16 -9.61 -14.57 29.02
CA GLU A 16 -9.20 -15.43 30.14
C GLU A 16 -10.41 -16.03 30.90
N THR A 17 -11.50 -15.29 31.05
CA THR A 17 -12.70 -15.74 31.78
C THR A 17 -13.71 -16.52 30.91
N GLN A 18 -13.89 -16.16 29.63
CA GLN A 18 -14.60 -17.01 28.65
C GLN A 18 -13.71 -18.11 28.07
N GLY A 19 -12.40 -18.05 28.26
CA GLY A 19 -11.53 -19.21 28.08
C GLY A 19 -11.96 -20.41 28.95
N GLN A 20 -12.78 -20.22 30.00
CA GLN A 20 -13.36 -21.33 30.77
C GLN A 20 -14.78 -21.70 30.31
N SER A 21 -15.62 -20.74 29.91
CA SER A 21 -17.01 -20.99 29.47
C SER A 21 -17.18 -21.36 27.99
N GLY A 22 -16.32 -20.87 27.10
CA GLY A 22 -16.23 -21.27 25.69
C GLY A 22 -15.50 -22.60 25.51
N LYS A 23 -14.48 -22.88 26.35
CA LYS A 23 -13.84 -24.21 26.41
C LYS A 23 -14.83 -25.31 26.82
N SER A 24 -15.79 -25.02 27.70
CA SER A 24 -16.80 -26.02 28.10
C SER A 24 -17.76 -26.34 26.94
N LYS A 25 -18.19 -25.36 26.15
CA LYS A 25 -19.04 -25.59 24.96
C LYS A 25 -18.31 -26.26 23.79
N LEU A 26 -17.04 -25.93 23.55
CA LEU A 26 -16.25 -26.63 22.53
C LEU A 26 -15.96 -28.08 22.92
N SER A 27 -15.85 -28.40 24.21
CA SER A 27 -15.54 -29.76 24.66
C SER A 27 -16.64 -30.79 24.38
N GLU A 28 -17.88 -30.33 24.15
CA GLU A 28 -19.05 -31.17 23.84
C GLU A 28 -19.38 -31.23 22.34
N SER A 29 -18.70 -30.47 21.48
CA SER A 29 -18.97 -30.44 20.04
C SER A 29 -18.10 -31.44 19.25
N SER A 30 -18.54 -31.78 18.04
CA SER A 30 -17.83 -32.70 17.15
C SER A 30 -16.39 -32.23 16.87
N VAL A 31 -15.49 -33.16 16.51
CA VAL A 31 -14.10 -32.84 16.18
C VAL A 31 -14.02 -31.88 14.99
N GLU A 32 -14.92 -32.07 14.04
CA GLU A 32 -15.09 -31.27 12.83
C GLU A 32 -15.48 -29.83 13.19
N ASP A 33 -16.46 -29.65 14.08
CA ASP A 33 -16.89 -28.32 14.54
C ASP A 33 -15.80 -27.62 15.36
N ARG A 34 -15.08 -28.36 16.20
CA ARG A 34 -13.93 -27.81 16.95
C ARG A 34 -12.84 -27.32 16.00
N LEU A 35 -12.45 -28.11 15.01
CA LEU A 35 -11.43 -27.71 14.02
C LEU A 35 -11.86 -26.50 13.20
N LYS A 36 -13.14 -26.43 12.79
CA LYS A 36 -13.70 -25.24 12.15
C LYS A 36 -13.60 -24.02 13.08
N ALA A 37 -13.98 -24.16 14.34
CA ALA A 37 -13.89 -23.08 15.34
C ALA A 37 -12.44 -22.62 15.57
N PHE A 38 -11.45 -23.54 15.63
CA PHE A 38 -10.04 -23.17 15.75
C PHE A 38 -9.59 -22.22 14.63
N VAL A 39 -9.98 -22.51 13.39
CA VAL A 39 -9.66 -21.66 12.23
C VAL A 39 -10.45 -20.34 12.31
N MET A 40 -11.73 -20.38 12.60
CA MET A 40 -12.60 -19.19 12.66
C MET A 40 -12.19 -18.20 13.77
N ASP A 41 -11.90 -18.71 14.97
CA ASP A 41 -11.56 -17.91 16.14
C ASP A 41 -10.05 -17.60 16.25
N GLY A 42 -9.22 -18.23 15.40
CA GLY A 42 -7.77 -18.01 15.41
C GLY A 42 -7.08 -18.55 16.67
N LEU A 43 -7.57 -19.65 17.24
CA LEU A 43 -7.06 -20.23 18.48
C LEU A 43 -5.89 -21.19 18.22
N LYS A 44 -4.81 -21.08 19.01
CA LYS A 44 -3.61 -21.92 18.88
C LYS A 44 -3.63 -23.11 19.84
N ASP A 45 -4.17 -22.93 21.04
CA ASP A 45 -4.05 -23.89 22.14
C ASP A 45 -5.01 -25.07 21.96
N GLY A 46 -4.48 -26.28 21.83
CA GLY A 46 -5.29 -27.50 21.65
C GLY A 46 -5.57 -27.87 20.18
N LEU A 47 -5.06 -27.09 19.22
CA LEU A 47 -5.21 -27.38 17.79
C LEU A 47 -4.63 -28.76 17.42
N GLU A 48 -3.37 -29.01 17.77
CA GLU A 48 -2.65 -30.25 17.39
C GLU A 48 -3.31 -31.49 18.01
N ALA A 49 -3.72 -31.43 19.28
CA ALA A 49 -4.47 -32.51 19.92
C ALA A 49 -5.81 -32.80 19.24
N THR A 50 -6.51 -31.77 18.76
CA THR A 50 -7.77 -31.93 18.01
C THR A 50 -7.51 -32.48 16.61
N LEU A 51 -6.37 -32.13 15.97
CA LEU A 51 -5.95 -32.73 14.70
C LEU A 51 -5.63 -34.22 14.87
N ASP A 52 -4.96 -34.62 15.95
CA ASP A 52 -4.69 -36.03 16.27
C ASP A 52 -5.97 -36.83 16.48
N GLU A 53 -6.99 -36.22 17.08
CA GLU A 53 -8.30 -36.83 17.22
C GLU A 53 -8.99 -37.02 15.86
N ALA A 54 -8.93 -36.01 14.98
CA ALA A 54 -9.49 -36.08 13.63
C ALA A 54 -8.78 -37.13 12.76
N LEU A 55 -7.47 -37.30 12.93
CA LEU A 55 -6.66 -38.29 12.21
C LEU A 55 -7.07 -39.75 12.50
N LYS A 56 -7.80 -40.01 13.60
CA LYS A 56 -8.37 -41.34 13.86
C LYS A 56 -9.53 -41.68 12.93
N LYS A 57 -10.18 -40.66 12.34
CA LYS A 57 -11.39 -40.79 11.52
C LYS A 57 -11.17 -40.41 10.05
N TYR A 58 -10.23 -39.50 9.79
CA TYR A 58 -10.01 -38.89 8.48
C TYR A 58 -8.54 -38.98 8.07
N ARG A 59 -8.30 -39.10 6.76
CA ARG A 59 -6.96 -38.93 6.20
C ARG A 59 -6.53 -37.47 6.32
N PRO A 60 -5.21 -37.18 6.43
CA PRO A 60 -4.73 -35.80 6.52
C PRO A 60 -5.29 -34.84 5.45
N LEU A 61 -5.37 -35.31 4.19
CA LEU A 61 -5.93 -34.51 3.09
C LEU A 61 -7.44 -34.25 3.22
N GLU A 62 -8.18 -35.18 3.80
CA GLU A 62 -9.62 -35.02 4.03
C GLU A 62 -9.88 -33.97 5.11
N ILE A 63 -9.07 -33.95 6.18
CA ILE A 63 -9.13 -32.93 7.23
C ILE A 63 -8.92 -31.53 6.64
N ILE A 64 -7.91 -31.37 5.77
CA ILE A 64 -7.64 -30.10 5.10
C ILE A 64 -8.84 -29.71 4.21
N ASN A 65 -9.23 -30.59 3.29
CA ASN A 65 -10.15 -30.24 2.22
C ASN A 65 -11.61 -30.12 2.68
N GLN A 66 -12.05 -30.94 3.63
CA GLN A 66 -13.45 -31.03 4.05
C GLN A 66 -13.76 -30.26 5.34
N ILE A 67 -12.76 -30.03 6.20
CA ILE A 67 -12.99 -29.41 7.52
C ILE A 67 -12.34 -28.03 7.58
N LEU A 68 -11.01 -27.96 7.41
CA LEU A 68 -10.26 -26.73 7.61
C LEU A 68 -10.57 -25.67 6.52
N LEU A 69 -10.65 -26.09 5.25
CA LEU A 69 -11.03 -25.20 4.15
C LEU A 69 -12.46 -24.67 4.29
N GLU A 70 -13.38 -25.46 4.83
CA GLU A 70 -14.74 -24.97 5.12
C GLU A 70 -14.74 -23.88 6.19
N GLY A 71 -13.94 -24.03 7.25
CA GLY A 71 -13.73 -22.96 8.24
C GLY A 71 -13.17 -21.69 7.59
N MET A 72 -12.19 -21.84 6.69
CA MET A 72 -11.60 -20.71 5.95
C MET A 72 -12.60 -20.03 5.00
N LYS A 73 -13.50 -20.79 4.39
CA LYS A 73 -14.59 -20.26 3.55
C LYS A 73 -15.50 -19.33 4.36
N VAL A 74 -15.92 -19.76 5.55
CA VAL A 74 -16.75 -18.94 6.45
C VAL A 74 -16.03 -17.66 6.88
N VAL A 75 -14.73 -17.73 7.17
CA VAL A 75 -13.91 -16.54 7.46
C VAL A 75 -13.91 -15.58 6.28
N GLY A 76 -13.76 -16.10 5.05
CA GLY A 76 -13.81 -15.29 3.83
C GLY A 76 -15.16 -14.63 3.57
N GLU A 77 -16.26 -15.36 3.80
CA GLU A 77 -17.62 -14.84 3.71
C GLU A 77 -17.86 -13.73 4.74
N ASN A 78 -17.44 -13.93 6.00
CA ASN A 78 -17.58 -12.94 7.06
C ASN A 78 -16.76 -11.67 6.80
N PHE A 79 -15.53 -11.81 6.30
CA PHE A 79 -14.73 -10.64 5.89
C PHE A 79 -15.37 -9.91 4.71
N GLY A 80 -15.81 -10.65 3.69
CA GLY A 80 -16.49 -10.10 2.52
C GLY A 80 -17.77 -9.35 2.86
N ALA A 81 -18.50 -9.81 3.88
CA ALA A 81 -19.68 -9.16 4.45
C ALA A 81 -19.35 -8.03 5.44
N GLY A 82 -18.08 -7.72 5.70
CA GLY A 82 -17.67 -6.68 6.67
C GLY A 82 -17.86 -7.06 8.14
N LYS A 83 -18.18 -8.33 8.43
CA LYS A 83 -18.39 -8.88 9.78
C LYS A 83 -17.08 -9.27 10.47
N MET A 84 -15.98 -9.39 9.71
CA MET A 84 -14.66 -9.77 10.22
C MET A 84 -13.59 -8.78 9.73
N GLN A 85 -12.61 -8.48 10.59
CA GLN A 85 -11.52 -7.55 10.30
C GLN A 85 -10.32 -8.28 9.69
N LEU A 86 -9.52 -7.58 8.88
CA LEU A 86 -8.36 -8.17 8.22
C LEU A 86 -7.37 -8.85 9.18
N PRO A 87 -7.01 -8.26 10.34
CA PRO A 87 -6.06 -8.92 11.23
C PRO A 87 -6.56 -10.26 11.78
N PHE A 88 -7.88 -10.43 11.92
CA PHE A 88 -8.46 -11.70 12.34
C PHE A 88 -8.40 -12.75 11.22
N VAL A 89 -8.66 -12.34 9.97
CA VAL A 89 -8.47 -13.22 8.80
C VAL A 89 -7.03 -13.71 8.73
N LEU A 90 -6.06 -12.82 8.93
CA LEU A 90 -4.65 -13.18 8.94
C LEU A 90 -4.34 -14.16 10.07
N ARG A 91 -4.91 -13.96 11.25
CA ARG A 91 -4.77 -14.90 12.37
C ARG A 91 -5.36 -16.28 12.06
N SER A 92 -6.55 -16.35 11.46
CA SER A 92 -7.14 -17.60 10.97
C SER A 92 -6.24 -18.30 9.96
N ALA A 93 -5.63 -17.52 9.06
CA ALA A 93 -4.62 -17.99 8.12
C ALA A 93 -3.37 -18.56 8.81
N GLU A 94 -2.90 -17.99 9.92
CA GLU A 94 -1.80 -18.57 10.72
C GLU A 94 -2.19 -19.94 11.29
N ILE A 95 -3.41 -20.07 11.81
CA ILE A 95 -3.94 -21.35 12.35
C ILE A 95 -4.06 -22.38 11.24
N MET A 96 -4.64 -22.00 10.10
CA MET A 96 -4.76 -22.84 8.91
C MET A 96 -3.39 -23.36 8.49
N LYS A 97 -2.39 -22.48 8.34
CA LYS A 97 -1.05 -22.90 7.93
C LYS A 97 -0.37 -23.79 8.97
N ARG A 98 -0.57 -23.54 10.26
CA ARG A 98 -0.06 -24.42 11.34
C ARG A 98 -0.69 -25.81 11.25
N ALA A 99 -2.01 -25.90 11.06
CA ALA A 99 -2.72 -27.16 10.92
C ALA A 99 -2.26 -27.94 9.68
N VAL A 100 -2.17 -27.27 8.53
CA VAL A 100 -1.66 -27.88 7.29
C VAL A 100 -0.23 -28.37 7.46
N SER A 101 0.66 -27.56 8.04
CA SER A 101 2.07 -27.95 8.24
C SER A 101 2.21 -29.14 9.20
N TYR A 102 1.31 -29.26 10.18
CA TYR A 102 1.24 -30.42 11.07
C TYR A 102 0.83 -31.68 10.29
N LEU A 103 -0.26 -31.59 9.52
CA LEU A 103 -0.81 -32.70 8.73
C LEU A 103 0.13 -33.14 7.60
N GLU A 104 0.82 -32.21 6.91
CA GLU A 104 1.78 -32.49 5.84
C GLU A 104 2.94 -33.39 6.31
N ARG A 105 3.39 -33.26 7.56
CA ARG A 105 4.44 -34.12 8.13
C ARG A 105 4.00 -35.57 8.28
N LEU A 106 2.69 -35.80 8.33
CA LEU A 106 2.06 -37.11 8.50
C LEU A 106 1.57 -37.69 7.17
N MET A 107 1.68 -36.93 6.07
CA MET A 107 1.39 -37.43 4.73
C MET A 107 2.61 -38.16 4.17
N GLU A 108 2.40 -39.34 3.58
CA GLU A 108 3.37 -39.89 2.64
C GLU A 108 3.56 -38.89 1.49
N LYS A 109 4.79 -38.72 0.99
CA LYS A 109 5.12 -37.83 -0.14
C LYS A 109 4.36 -38.26 -1.41
N LYS A 110 3.09 -37.86 -1.51
CA LYS A 110 2.31 -37.79 -2.74
C LYS A 110 1.76 -36.38 -2.86
N GLU A 111 1.80 -35.87 -4.08
CA GLU A 111 1.42 -34.50 -4.45
C GLU A 111 0.05 -34.15 -3.88
N GLY A 112 0.01 -33.17 -2.96
CA GLY A 112 -1.24 -32.61 -2.47
C GLY A 112 -2.08 -32.10 -3.64
N SER A 113 -3.40 -32.19 -3.52
CA SER A 113 -4.30 -31.66 -4.56
C SER A 113 -4.23 -30.13 -4.58
N GLU A 114 -3.36 -29.56 -5.41
CA GLU A 114 -3.26 -28.12 -5.62
C GLU A 114 -4.53 -27.61 -6.34
N ARG A 115 -5.22 -26.58 -5.81
CA ARG A 115 -6.42 -26.02 -6.48
C ARG A 115 -6.06 -25.28 -7.76
N GLY A 116 -4.84 -24.79 -7.89
CA GLY A 116 -4.30 -24.10 -9.05
C GLY A 116 -3.01 -23.38 -8.69
N ARG A 117 -2.33 -22.82 -9.68
CA ARG A 117 -1.03 -22.15 -9.57
C ARG A 117 -1.13 -20.72 -10.08
N ILE A 118 -0.58 -19.78 -9.32
CA ILE A 118 -0.51 -18.37 -9.73
C ILE A 118 0.89 -17.82 -9.51
N VAL A 119 1.40 -17.07 -10.48
CA VAL A 119 2.59 -16.23 -10.30
C VAL A 119 2.15 -14.84 -9.86
N LEU A 120 2.66 -14.34 -8.74
CA LEU A 120 2.39 -12.98 -8.25
C LEU A 120 3.64 -12.13 -8.31
N ALA A 121 3.52 -10.93 -8.86
CA ALA A 121 4.63 -9.98 -8.98
C ALA A 121 4.17 -8.54 -8.83
N THR A 122 4.94 -7.73 -8.10
CA THR A 122 4.84 -6.27 -8.21
C THR A 122 5.69 -5.84 -9.41
N VAL A 123 5.09 -5.08 -10.32
CA VAL A 123 5.66 -4.80 -11.64
C VAL A 123 6.99 -4.04 -11.57
N LYS A 124 7.73 -4.05 -12.69
CA LYS A 124 9.02 -3.37 -12.81
C LYS A 124 8.92 -1.94 -12.30
N GLY A 125 9.85 -1.60 -11.42
CA GLY A 125 9.98 -0.25 -10.91
C GLY A 125 8.98 0.15 -9.85
N ASP A 126 8.18 -0.79 -9.34
CA ASP A 126 7.33 -0.60 -8.17
C ASP A 126 7.81 -1.48 -6.99
N VAL A 127 7.69 -0.92 -5.79
CA VAL A 127 8.14 -1.52 -4.51
C VAL A 127 6.99 -1.91 -3.60
N HIS A 128 5.79 -1.41 -3.87
CA HIS A 128 4.68 -1.60 -2.95
C HIS A 128 4.11 -3.02 -3.10
N ASP A 129 4.08 -3.76 -2.01
CA ASP A 129 3.73 -5.18 -2.04
C ASP A 129 2.73 -5.63 -0.96
N ILE A 130 2.21 -4.72 -0.14
CA ILE A 130 1.19 -5.04 0.88
C ILE A 130 0.02 -5.80 0.25
N GLY A 131 -0.57 -5.24 -0.81
CA GLY A 131 -1.71 -5.83 -1.49
C GLY A 131 -1.38 -7.19 -2.09
N LYS A 132 -0.22 -7.32 -2.74
CA LYS A 132 0.27 -8.58 -3.32
C LYS A 132 0.49 -9.65 -2.25
N ASN A 133 1.16 -9.32 -1.16
CA ASN A 133 1.44 -10.24 -0.06
C ASN A 133 0.14 -10.66 0.63
N LEU A 134 -0.86 -9.77 0.70
CA LEU A 134 -2.18 -10.16 1.16
C LEU A 134 -2.87 -11.13 0.19
N VAL A 135 -2.80 -10.90 -1.13
CA VAL A 135 -3.30 -11.86 -2.13
C VAL A 135 -2.61 -13.21 -2.00
N ASP A 136 -1.29 -13.23 -1.84
CA ASP A 136 -0.51 -14.45 -1.58
C ASP A 136 -1.06 -15.20 -0.36
N ILE A 137 -1.15 -14.52 0.79
CA ILE A 137 -1.67 -15.12 2.02
C ILE A 137 -3.08 -15.69 1.79
N ILE A 138 -3.99 -14.94 1.18
CA ILE A 138 -5.37 -15.42 0.97
C ILE A 138 -5.40 -16.63 0.03
N LEU A 139 -4.68 -16.61 -1.10
CA LEU A 139 -4.68 -17.71 -2.05
C LEU A 139 -3.99 -18.96 -1.50
N SER A 140 -2.81 -18.79 -0.89
CA SER A 140 -2.05 -19.89 -0.27
C SER A 140 -2.87 -20.61 0.81
N ASN A 141 -3.64 -19.87 1.61
CA ASN A 141 -4.52 -20.48 2.63
C ASN A 141 -5.79 -21.12 2.08
N ASN A 142 -6.14 -20.85 0.83
CA ASN A 142 -7.28 -21.48 0.15
C ASN A 142 -6.85 -22.65 -0.76
N GLY A 143 -5.60 -23.15 -0.62
CA GLY A 143 -5.10 -24.33 -1.32
C GLY A 143 -4.54 -24.07 -2.72
N TYR A 144 -4.25 -22.81 -3.06
CA TYR A 144 -3.54 -22.46 -4.29
C TYR A 144 -2.03 -22.45 -4.05
N LYS A 145 -1.26 -22.83 -5.07
CA LYS A 145 0.19 -22.66 -5.08
C LYS A 145 0.51 -21.25 -5.59
N VAL A 146 1.10 -20.43 -4.73
CA VAL A 146 1.50 -19.06 -5.07
C VAL A 146 3.01 -18.99 -5.27
N ILE A 147 3.43 -18.56 -6.46
CA ILE A 147 4.83 -18.24 -6.79
C ILE A 147 4.97 -16.72 -6.70
N ASN A 148 5.35 -16.25 -5.51
CA ASN A 148 5.51 -14.82 -5.24
C ASN A 148 6.95 -14.38 -5.60
N LEU A 149 7.09 -13.66 -6.71
CA LEU A 149 8.37 -13.17 -7.22
C LEU A 149 8.84 -11.90 -6.50
N GLY A 150 8.04 -11.35 -5.59
CA GLY A 150 8.37 -10.12 -4.87
C GLY A 150 8.16 -8.86 -5.72
N ILE A 151 9.07 -7.90 -5.56
CA ILE A 151 8.95 -6.54 -6.10
C ILE A 151 9.88 -6.26 -7.26
N LYS A 152 9.60 -5.19 -8.01
CA LYS A 152 10.40 -4.72 -9.16
C LYS A 152 10.63 -5.78 -10.24
N GLN A 153 9.64 -6.64 -10.50
CA GLN A 153 9.84 -7.77 -11.41
C GLN A 153 9.66 -7.35 -12.89
N PRO A 154 10.67 -7.59 -13.76
CA PRO A 154 10.52 -7.41 -15.19
C PRO A 154 9.63 -8.51 -15.79
N ILE A 155 8.98 -8.21 -16.92
CA ILE A 155 8.08 -9.15 -17.61
C ILE A 155 8.76 -10.50 -17.92
N ASP A 156 10.03 -10.49 -18.31
CA ASP A 156 10.77 -11.73 -18.59
C ASP A 156 10.85 -12.68 -17.38
N SER A 157 11.07 -12.14 -16.18
CA SER A 157 11.10 -12.91 -14.93
C SER A 157 9.72 -13.52 -14.64
N ILE A 158 8.66 -12.73 -14.86
CA ILE A 158 7.27 -13.14 -14.62
C ILE A 158 6.86 -14.26 -15.57
N LEU A 159 7.14 -14.10 -16.87
CA LEU A 159 6.80 -15.09 -17.89
C LEU A 159 7.61 -16.37 -17.72
N LYS A 160 8.91 -16.24 -17.43
CA LYS A 160 9.77 -17.40 -17.14
C LYS A 160 9.23 -18.21 -15.96
N ALA A 161 8.89 -17.55 -14.85
CA ALA A 161 8.30 -18.25 -13.70
C ALA A 161 6.94 -18.87 -14.02
N ALA A 162 6.12 -18.19 -14.83
CA ALA A 162 4.80 -18.71 -15.23
C ALA A 162 4.93 -19.98 -16.09
N GLU A 163 5.91 -20.01 -16.98
CA GLU A 163 6.23 -21.19 -17.80
C GLU A 163 6.84 -22.32 -16.96
N GLU A 164 7.89 -22.02 -16.17
CA GLU A 164 8.60 -23.00 -15.32
C GLU A 164 7.66 -23.69 -14.33
N HIS A 165 6.74 -22.95 -13.73
CA HIS A 165 5.81 -23.48 -12.73
C HIS A 165 4.47 -23.93 -13.32
N LYS A 166 4.25 -23.76 -14.63
CA LYS A 166 2.98 -24.02 -15.32
C LYS A 166 1.81 -23.31 -14.62
N ALA A 167 1.91 -21.99 -14.50
CA ALA A 167 0.94 -21.18 -13.80
C ALA A 167 -0.38 -21.10 -14.57
N ASP A 168 -1.51 -21.26 -13.87
CA ASP A 168 -2.86 -21.11 -14.42
C ASP A 168 -3.23 -19.63 -14.59
N ALA A 169 -2.59 -18.74 -13.83
CA ALA A 169 -2.79 -17.30 -13.91
C ALA A 169 -1.52 -16.52 -13.52
N ILE A 170 -1.47 -15.25 -13.95
CA ILE A 170 -0.45 -14.28 -13.57
C ILE A 170 -1.13 -13.11 -12.85
N GLY A 171 -0.69 -12.75 -11.66
CA GLY A 171 -1.15 -11.58 -10.92
C GLY A 171 -0.10 -10.47 -10.89
N LEU A 172 -0.47 -9.29 -11.36
CA LEU A 172 0.37 -8.09 -11.38
C LEU A 172 -0.14 -7.05 -10.38
N SER A 173 0.76 -6.51 -9.56
CA SER A 173 0.47 -5.47 -8.56
C SER A 173 1.22 -4.18 -8.82
N GLY A 174 0.59 -3.03 -8.55
CA GLY A 174 1.21 -1.71 -8.65
C GLY A 174 0.42 -0.61 -7.91
N LEU A 175 1.14 0.27 -7.21
CA LEU A 175 0.57 1.40 -6.46
C LEU A 175 0.66 2.72 -7.25
N LEU A 176 1.68 2.90 -8.09
CA LEU A 176 1.94 4.17 -8.77
C LEU A 176 1.21 4.27 -10.10
N VAL A 177 0.91 5.50 -10.54
CA VAL A 177 0.36 5.77 -11.88
C VAL A 177 1.31 5.26 -12.97
N LYS A 178 2.63 5.36 -12.78
CA LYS A 178 3.59 4.79 -13.73
C LYS A 178 3.48 3.26 -13.83
N SER A 179 3.11 2.59 -12.74
CA SER A 179 2.94 1.14 -12.70
C SER A 179 1.78 0.66 -13.58
N THR A 180 0.73 1.46 -13.77
CA THR A 180 -0.39 1.09 -14.66
C THR A 180 0.06 1.07 -16.13
N HIS A 181 0.95 1.98 -16.53
CA HIS A 181 1.57 1.96 -17.85
C HIS A 181 2.47 0.74 -18.04
N ILE A 182 3.28 0.39 -17.04
CA ILE A 182 4.10 -0.84 -17.08
C ILE A 182 3.22 -2.09 -17.21
N MET A 183 2.07 -2.15 -16.51
CA MET A 183 1.12 -3.26 -16.66
C MET A 183 0.56 -3.35 -18.09
N LYS A 184 0.26 -2.21 -18.73
CA LYS A 184 -0.16 -2.19 -20.13
C LYS A 184 0.94 -2.71 -21.04
N GLU A 185 2.18 -2.24 -20.90
CA GLU A 185 3.34 -2.69 -21.67
C GLU A 185 3.57 -4.20 -21.50
N ASN A 186 3.42 -4.72 -20.27
CA ASN A 186 3.51 -6.15 -20.01
C ASN A 186 2.47 -6.97 -20.79
N LEU A 187 1.22 -6.49 -20.90
CA LEU A 187 0.18 -7.15 -21.68
C LEU A 187 0.46 -7.09 -23.19
N GLU A 188 1.01 -5.98 -23.69
CA GLU A 188 1.45 -5.84 -25.08
C GLU A 188 2.57 -6.83 -25.40
N GLU A 189 3.53 -7.00 -24.49
CA GLU A 189 4.62 -7.97 -24.62
C GLU A 189 4.11 -9.41 -24.59
N MET A 190 3.15 -9.73 -23.70
CA MET A 190 2.50 -11.04 -23.68
C MET A 190 1.79 -11.34 -25.01
N ASN A 191 1.08 -10.36 -25.59
CA ASN A 191 0.47 -10.49 -26.91
C ASN A 191 1.50 -10.74 -28.02
N TYR A 192 2.61 -10.00 -28.00
CA TYR A 192 3.70 -10.17 -28.96
C TYR A 192 4.27 -11.59 -28.92
N ARG A 193 4.44 -12.14 -27.71
CA ARG A 193 4.88 -13.53 -27.47
C ARG A 193 3.76 -14.57 -27.60
N LYS A 194 2.53 -14.15 -27.96
CA LYS A 194 1.34 -15.01 -28.09
C LYS A 194 0.98 -15.76 -26.81
N ILE A 195 1.32 -15.20 -25.65
CA ILE A 195 0.93 -15.72 -24.34
C ILE A 195 -0.50 -15.26 -24.05
N THR A 196 -1.37 -16.21 -23.70
CA THR A 196 -2.79 -15.96 -23.41
C THR A 196 -3.19 -16.33 -21.99
N THR A 197 -2.22 -16.65 -21.12
CA THR A 197 -2.45 -16.96 -19.71
C THR A 197 -3.31 -15.86 -19.06
N PRO A 198 -4.37 -16.22 -18.32
CA PRO A 198 -5.20 -15.25 -17.60
C PRO A 198 -4.38 -14.31 -16.70
N VAL A 199 -4.69 -13.02 -16.75
CA VAL A 199 -3.99 -11.99 -15.96
C VAL A 199 -4.94 -11.31 -14.97
N LEU A 200 -4.56 -11.30 -13.68
CA LEU A 200 -5.19 -10.50 -12.65
C LEU A 200 -4.39 -9.21 -12.44
N LEU A 201 -5.04 -8.06 -12.57
CA LEU A 201 -4.43 -6.75 -12.31
C LEU A 201 -5.02 -6.13 -11.05
N GLY A 202 -4.16 -5.68 -10.13
CA GLY A 202 -4.60 -5.04 -8.89
C GLY A 202 -3.61 -3.98 -8.37
N GLY A 203 -4.10 -3.17 -7.42
CA GLY A 203 -3.31 -2.11 -6.77
C GLY A 203 -3.93 -0.71 -6.91
N ALA A 204 -3.54 0.21 -6.04
CA ALA A 204 -4.31 1.43 -5.76
C ALA A 204 -4.42 2.43 -6.92
N ALA A 205 -3.48 2.40 -7.88
CA ALA A 205 -3.54 3.27 -9.05
C ALA A 205 -4.47 2.77 -10.16
N LEU A 206 -4.89 1.50 -10.12
CA LEU A 206 -5.79 0.94 -11.12
C LEU A 206 -7.25 1.32 -10.81
N THR A 207 -8.01 1.50 -11.89
CA THR A 207 -9.47 1.62 -11.81
C THR A 207 -10.10 0.43 -12.53
N GLU A 208 -11.27 0.01 -12.07
CA GLU A 208 -12.02 -1.08 -12.70
C GLU A 208 -12.27 -0.81 -14.18
N ARG A 209 -12.64 0.43 -14.51
CA ARG A 209 -12.89 0.86 -15.88
C ARG A 209 -11.65 0.67 -16.77
N TYR A 210 -10.49 1.16 -16.34
CA TYR A 210 -9.25 1.03 -17.10
C TYR A 210 -8.88 -0.44 -17.37
N VAL A 211 -9.07 -1.31 -16.38
CA VAL A 211 -8.75 -2.73 -16.52
C VAL A 211 -9.77 -3.46 -17.40
N CYS A 212 -11.06 -3.28 -17.13
CA CYS A 212 -12.14 -4.03 -17.77
C CYS A 212 -12.54 -3.49 -19.17
N GLU A 213 -12.18 -2.24 -19.50
CA GLU A 213 -12.42 -1.67 -20.83
C GLU A 213 -11.12 -1.60 -21.64
N ASP A 214 -10.15 -0.81 -21.20
CA ASP A 214 -8.97 -0.51 -22.01
C ASP A 214 -8.01 -1.71 -22.11
N LEU A 215 -7.63 -2.29 -20.98
CA LEU A 215 -6.67 -3.39 -20.95
C LEU A 215 -7.28 -4.71 -21.42
N ALA A 216 -8.56 -4.96 -21.14
CA ALA A 216 -9.28 -6.13 -21.64
C ALA A 216 -9.45 -6.13 -23.16
N ARG A 217 -9.58 -4.96 -23.82
CA ARG A 217 -9.59 -4.86 -25.29
C ARG A 217 -8.21 -5.03 -25.91
N LEU A 218 -7.17 -4.73 -25.14
CA LEU A 218 -5.77 -4.78 -25.57
C LEU A 218 -5.24 -6.21 -25.55
N TYR A 219 -5.41 -6.94 -24.44
CA TYR A 219 -4.84 -8.28 -24.25
C TYR A 219 -5.70 -9.36 -24.93
N ARG A 220 -5.04 -10.32 -25.60
CA ARG A 220 -5.72 -11.43 -26.29
C ARG A 220 -6.21 -12.52 -25.34
N GLY A 221 -5.61 -12.63 -24.16
CA GLY A 221 -6.11 -13.49 -23.08
C GLY A 221 -7.12 -12.78 -22.19
N SER A 222 -7.55 -13.44 -21.12
CA SER A 222 -8.50 -12.86 -20.16
C SER A 222 -7.79 -11.95 -19.17
N VAL A 223 -8.31 -10.73 -18.98
CA VAL A 223 -7.86 -9.79 -17.93
C VAL A 223 -8.96 -9.65 -16.87
N PHE A 224 -8.58 -9.66 -15.59
CA PHE A 224 -9.48 -9.48 -14.47
C PHE A 224 -9.00 -8.36 -13.54
N TYR A 225 -9.93 -7.56 -13.03
CA TYR A 225 -9.65 -6.54 -12.02
C TYR A 225 -9.78 -7.11 -10.60
N GLY A 226 -8.67 -7.10 -9.85
CA GLY A 226 -8.62 -7.46 -8.44
C GLY A 226 -8.69 -6.24 -7.54
N ARG A 227 -9.91 -5.86 -7.09
CA ARG A 227 -10.09 -4.72 -6.17
C ARG A 227 -9.48 -4.94 -4.77
N ASP A 228 -9.39 -6.21 -4.35
CA ASP A 228 -8.88 -6.65 -3.05
C ASP A 228 -8.42 -8.12 -3.12
N ALA A 229 -7.82 -8.63 -2.05
CA ALA A 229 -7.27 -9.99 -2.02
C ALA A 229 -8.33 -11.11 -2.14
N PHE A 230 -9.58 -10.84 -1.76
CA PHE A 230 -10.66 -11.82 -1.88
C PHE A 230 -11.28 -11.83 -3.28
N ALA A 231 -11.27 -10.69 -3.98
CA ALA A 231 -11.57 -10.66 -5.40
C ALA A 231 -10.62 -11.58 -6.17
N ALA A 232 -9.33 -11.60 -5.82
CA ALA A 232 -8.37 -12.52 -6.42
C ALA A 232 -8.74 -14.00 -6.19
N LEU A 233 -9.21 -14.36 -4.98
CA LEU A 233 -9.70 -15.71 -4.70
C LEU A 233 -10.89 -16.09 -5.59
N LYS A 234 -11.90 -15.22 -5.69
CA LYS A 234 -13.10 -15.45 -6.53
C LYS A 234 -12.73 -15.56 -8.01
N ILE A 235 -11.77 -14.75 -8.47
CA ILE A 235 -11.30 -14.81 -9.85
C ILE A 235 -10.57 -16.13 -10.12
N MET A 236 -9.72 -16.60 -9.21
CA MET A 236 -9.04 -17.89 -9.37
C MET A 236 -10.03 -19.06 -9.40
N GLU A 237 -11.09 -19.03 -8.58
CA GLU A 237 -12.17 -20.02 -8.65
C GLU A 237 -12.88 -19.99 -10.00
N LYS A 238 -13.11 -18.79 -10.55
CA LYS A 238 -13.70 -18.62 -11.89
C LYS A 238 -12.77 -19.12 -13.01
N ILE A 239 -11.47 -18.82 -12.95
CA ILE A 239 -10.48 -19.28 -13.92
C ILE A 239 -10.44 -20.81 -13.96
N LYS A 240 -10.52 -21.47 -12.81
CA LYS A 240 -10.57 -22.94 -12.74
C LYS A 240 -11.88 -23.52 -13.29
N ALA A 241 -13.00 -22.83 -13.06
CA ALA A 241 -14.31 -23.26 -13.56
C ALA A 241 -14.48 -23.03 -15.08
N LEU A 242 -13.63 -22.21 -15.70
CA LEU A 242 -13.57 -22.00 -17.14
C LEU A 242 -12.77 -23.14 -17.80
N ASP A 243 -13.41 -24.30 -17.92
CA ASP A 243 -12.93 -25.41 -18.76
C ASP A 243 -13.03 -25.01 -20.25
N PRO A 244 -12.02 -25.23 -21.11
CA PRO A 244 -12.01 -24.78 -22.51
C PRO A 244 -13.19 -25.26 -23.35
N GLU A 245 -13.82 -26.37 -22.94
CA GLU A 245 -14.98 -26.95 -23.60
C GLU A 245 -16.26 -26.13 -23.37
N THR A 246 -16.36 -25.43 -22.24
CA THR A 246 -17.55 -24.64 -21.87
C THR A 246 -17.56 -23.26 -22.57
N GLU A 247 -16.39 -22.70 -22.84
CA GLU A 247 -16.25 -21.43 -23.59
C GLU A 247 -16.55 -21.63 -25.09
N ARG A 248 -16.19 -22.77 -25.69
CA ARG A 248 -16.56 -23.06 -27.09
C ARG A 248 -18.07 -23.10 -27.31
N ILE A 249 -18.83 -23.60 -26.33
CA ILE A 249 -20.29 -23.65 -26.38
C ILE A 249 -20.88 -22.24 -26.18
N LYS A 250 -20.33 -21.45 -25.24
CA LYS A 250 -20.77 -20.07 -24.98
C LYS A 250 -20.42 -19.09 -26.10
N GLU A 251 -19.25 -19.22 -26.74
CA GLU A 251 -18.89 -18.40 -27.91
C GLU A 251 -19.77 -18.73 -29.11
N ALA A 252 -20.13 -20.00 -29.32
CA ALA A 252 -21.10 -20.40 -30.34
C ALA A 252 -22.50 -19.81 -30.07
N GLU A 253 -22.96 -19.80 -28.82
CA GLU A 253 -24.23 -19.18 -28.42
C GLU A 253 -24.23 -17.65 -28.53
N LYS A 254 -23.10 -17.00 -28.22
CA LYS A 254 -22.94 -15.54 -28.30
C LYS A 254 -22.86 -15.03 -29.74
N MET A 255 -22.25 -15.82 -30.64
CA MET A 255 -22.19 -15.53 -32.09
C MET A 255 -23.55 -15.65 -32.79
N LEU A 256 -24.47 -16.47 -32.26
CA LEU A 256 -25.84 -16.60 -32.76
C LEU A 256 -26.79 -15.48 -32.27
N ALA A 257 -26.43 -14.75 -31.21
CA ALA A 257 -27.33 -13.83 -30.51
C ALA A 257 -27.05 -12.33 -30.70
N THR A 258 -26.07 -11.92 -31.53
CA THR A 258 -25.80 -10.48 -31.76
C THR A 258 -25.67 -10.13 -33.24
N LYS A 259 -26.82 -10.04 -33.91
CA LYS A 259 -27.02 -9.13 -35.06
C LYS A 259 -27.95 -8.00 -34.61
N GLN A 260 -27.51 -6.77 -34.90
CA GLN A 260 -28.22 -5.48 -34.78
C GLN A 260 -28.28 -4.84 -33.39
N VAL A 261 -27.34 -3.91 -33.14
CA VAL A 261 -27.67 -2.55 -32.66
C VAL A 261 -26.64 -1.58 -33.27
N GLU A 262 -27.14 -0.61 -34.04
CA GLU A 262 -26.39 0.51 -34.60
C GLU A 262 -25.89 1.49 -33.52
N PRO A 263 -24.80 2.25 -33.78
CA PRO A 263 -24.18 3.10 -32.79
C PRO A 263 -24.99 4.38 -32.52
N PRO A 264 -25.17 4.80 -31.24
CA PRO A 264 -25.64 6.14 -30.95
C PRO A 264 -24.50 7.15 -31.18
N HIS A 265 -24.68 7.99 -32.19
CA HIS A 265 -23.96 9.25 -32.34
C HIS A 265 -24.07 10.06 -31.03
N SER A 266 -22.92 10.42 -30.47
CA SER A 266 -22.80 11.50 -29.47
C SER A 266 -21.81 12.53 -30.01
N PRO A 267 -22.13 13.83 -29.92
CA PRO A 267 -21.45 14.87 -30.67
C PRO A 267 -20.01 15.08 -30.20
N ALA A 268 -19.10 15.16 -31.17
CA ALA A 268 -17.78 15.72 -30.97
C ALA A 268 -17.91 17.16 -30.49
N SER A 269 -17.40 17.45 -29.29
CA SER A 269 -17.11 18.82 -28.90
C SER A 269 -15.76 19.20 -29.51
N ASP A 270 -15.84 19.58 -30.78
CA ASP A 270 -14.77 20.29 -31.45
C ASP A 270 -14.74 21.72 -30.89
N ARG A 271 -13.70 22.02 -30.12
CA ARG A 271 -13.28 23.40 -29.84
C ARG A 271 -11.80 23.50 -30.15
N SER A 272 -11.46 23.43 -31.43
CA SER A 272 -10.30 24.14 -31.99
C SER A 272 -10.57 25.65 -31.92
N GLY A 273 -10.49 26.21 -30.72
CA GLY A 273 -10.29 27.63 -30.54
C GLY A 273 -8.79 27.89 -30.60
N VAL A 274 -8.35 28.69 -31.56
CA VAL A 274 -7.04 29.34 -31.50
C VAL A 274 -7.05 30.22 -30.26
N GLU A 275 -6.67 29.66 -29.11
CA GLU A 275 -6.43 30.42 -27.90
C GLU A 275 -5.20 31.28 -28.18
N THR A 276 -5.44 32.57 -28.42
CA THR A 276 -4.47 33.61 -28.13
C THR A 276 -3.84 33.27 -26.79
N VAL A 277 -2.51 33.07 -26.78
CA VAL A 277 -1.73 32.66 -25.61
C VAL A 277 -1.86 33.73 -24.53
N LYS A 278 -2.98 33.74 -23.80
CA LYS A 278 -3.09 34.45 -22.53
C LYS A 278 -2.11 33.73 -21.61
N LYS A 279 -1.06 34.46 -21.23
CA LYS A 279 -0.03 33.99 -20.31
C LYS A 279 -0.75 33.38 -19.10
N ARG A 280 -0.60 32.07 -18.89
CA ARG A 280 -1.18 31.35 -17.74
C ARG A 280 -0.36 31.75 -16.51
N VAL A 281 -0.82 32.77 -15.80
CA VAL A 281 -0.11 33.37 -14.66
C VAL A 281 -0.93 33.13 -13.40
N SER A 282 -0.28 32.66 -12.34
CA SER A 282 -0.90 32.57 -11.02
C SER A 282 -0.84 33.91 -10.28
N PHE A 283 -1.76 34.11 -9.33
CA PHE A 283 -1.85 35.33 -8.52
C PHE A 283 -1.15 35.21 -7.16
N VAL A 284 -0.04 34.45 -7.10
CA VAL A 284 0.77 34.35 -5.87
C VAL A 284 1.44 35.69 -5.59
N ARG A 285 1.30 36.21 -4.38
CA ARG A 285 1.86 37.49 -3.92
C ARG A 285 3.25 37.26 -3.31
N HIS A 286 4.21 38.13 -3.62
CA HIS A 286 5.59 38.04 -3.11
C HIS A 286 5.93 39.15 -2.10
N ASP A 287 4.95 39.62 -1.34
CA ASP A 287 5.11 40.64 -0.30
C ASP A 287 5.41 40.05 1.09
N ASN A 288 5.47 38.72 1.20
CA ASN A 288 5.84 38.02 2.44
C ASN A 288 7.32 38.25 2.81
N ILE A 289 7.68 38.00 4.06
CA ILE A 289 9.08 38.02 4.49
C ILE A 289 9.73 36.69 4.09
N ILE A 290 10.93 36.75 3.51
CA ILE A 290 11.77 35.58 3.25
C ILE A 290 12.41 35.16 4.58
N PRO A 291 12.16 33.94 5.08
CA PRO A 291 12.74 33.51 6.34
C PRO A 291 14.25 33.33 6.21
N ARG A 292 14.99 33.60 7.28
CA ARG A 292 16.44 33.36 7.34
C ARG A 292 16.68 32.00 7.97
N PRO A 293 17.19 31.00 7.23
CA PRO A 293 17.51 29.71 7.82
C PRO A 293 18.69 29.84 8.78
N PRO A 294 18.80 28.96 9.80
CA PRO A 294 19.89 28.99 10.76
C PRO A 294 21.24 28.52 10.17
N PHE A 295 21.24 27.94 8.97
CA PHE A 295 22.40 27.51 8.22
C PHE A 295 22.05 27.37 6.73
N MET A 296 23.07 27.26 5.87
CA MET A 296 22.93 26.84 4.46
C MET A 296 23.56 25.47 4.27
N GLY A 297 23.13 24.76 3.23
CA GLY A 297 23.53 23.37 2.99
C GLY A 297 22.62 22.40 3.76
N TYR A 298 23.16 21.26 4.20
CA TYR A 298 22.37 20.19 4.82
C TYR A 298 22.90 19.77 6.20
N ARG A 299 22.01 19.20 7.01
CA ARG A 299 22.32 18.56 8.29
C ARG A 299 21.63 17.19 8.36
N ILE A 300 22.26 16.29 9.12
CA ILE A 300 21.70 14.97 9.42
C ILE A 300 21.29 14.95 10.88
N LEU A 301 20.04 14.64 11.15
CA LEU A 301 19.56 14.30 12.48
C LEU A 301 19.61 12.77 12.63
N LYS A 302 20.48 12.34 13.53
CA LYS A 302 20.60 10.95 13.99
C LYS A 302 20.04 10.85 15.41
N ASN A 303 19.75 9.63 15.86
CA ASN A 303 19.30 9.33 17.22
C ASN A 303 17.95 9.99 17.59
N ILE A 304 17.04 10.10 16.61
CA ILE A 304 15.68 10.58 16.86
C ILE A 304 14.96 9.55 17.72
N ARG A 305 14.37 9.98 18.84
CA ARG A 305 13.62 9.08 19.72
C ARG A 305 12.26 8.79 19.08
N LEU A 306 11.91 7.52 18.95
CA LEU A 306 10.59 7.12 18.43
C LEU A 306 9.44 7.69 19.26
N GLN A 307 9.66 7.91 20.56
CA GLN A 307 8.71 8.55 21.47
C GLN A 307 8.37 9.99 21.07
N ASP A 308 9.26 10.70 20.37
CA ASP A 308 9.00 12.05 19.86
C ASP A 308 8.24 12.00 18.52
N VAL A 309 8.33 10.88 17.78
CA VAL A 309 7.74 10.69 16.44
C VAL A 309 6.34 10.09 16.54
N PHE A 310 6.12 9.08 17.38
CA PHE A 310 4.82 8.39 17.50
C PHE A 310 3.62 9.31 17.80
N PRO A 311 3.76 10.41 18.57
CA PRO A 311 2.67 11.37 18.73
C PRO A 311 2.20 12.02 17.42
N TRP A 312 3.01 12.01 16.36
CA TRP A 312 2.67 12.56 15.04
C TRP A 312 1.99 11.56 14.11
N ILE A 313 1.81 10.30 14.55
CA ILE A 313 1.09 9.30 13.77
C ILE A 313 -0.39 9.67 13.63
N ASN A 314 -0.87 9.65 12.39
CA ASN A 314 -2.30 9.68 12.11
C ASN A 314 -2.90 8.28 12.37
N LYS A 315 -3.35 8.06 13.61
CA LYS A 315 -3.94 6.78 14.06
C LYS A 315 -5.16 6.36 13.25
N LYS A 316 -5.98 7.33 12.81
CA LYS A 316 -7.14 7.02 11.95
C LYS A 316 -6.68 6.33 10.66
N SER A 317 -5.64 6.87 10.01
CA SER A 317 -5.05 6.25 8.81
C SER A 317 -4.42 4.88 9.12
N LEU A 318 -3.69 4.75 10.23
CA LEU A 318 -3.13 3.46 10.65
C LEU A 318 -4.21 2.40 10.81
N TYR A 319 -5.27 2.70 11.57
CA TYR A 319 -6.28 1.72 11.94
C TYR A 319 -7.16 1.34 10.75
N THR A 320 -7.63 2.32 9.97
CA THR A 320 -8.62 2.05 8.91
C THR A 320 -8.01 1.72 7.56
N VAL A 321 -6.86 2.30 7.21
CA VAL A 321 -6.22 2.10 5.91
C VAL A 321 -5.18 0.99 5.97
N GLN A 322 -4.21 1.11 6.89
CA GLN A 322 -3.08 0.19 6.93
C GLN A 322 -3.45 -1.15 7.58
N TRP A 323 -4.13 -1.11 8.73
CA TRP A 323 -4.57 -2.32 9.44
C TRP A 323 -5.97 -2.80 9.04
N GLN A 324 -6.65 -2.03 8.18
CA GLN A 324 -7.97 -2.35 7.61
C GLN A 324 -9.03 -2.75 8.64
N PHE A 325 -9.05 -2.07 9.79
CA PHE A 325 -10.21 -2.10 10.67
C PHE A 325 -11.34 -1.30 10.01
N ARG A 326 -12.42 -1.99 9.68
CA ARG A 326 -13.62 -1.45 9.04
C ARG A 326 -14.72 -1.26 10.07
N GLN A 327 -15.49 -0.20 9.88
CA GLN A 327 -16.66 0.10 10.71
C GLN A 327 -17.70 -1.03 10.67
N GLY A 328 -17.98 -1.56 9.48
CA GLY A 328 -19.05 -2.54 9.27
C GLY A 328 -20.41 -1.94 9.63
N ASP A 329 -21.27 -2.71 10.30
CA ASP A 329 -22.62 -2.29 10.69
C ASP A 329 -22.65 -1.40 11.96
N ARG A 330 -21.48 -1.07 12.53
CA ARG A 330 -21.38 -0.24 13.74
C ARG A 330 -21.69 1.22 13.43
N THR A 331 -22.27 1.95 14.38
CA THR A 331 -22.28 3.43 14.32
C THR A 331 -20.87 3.98 14.46
N GLU A 332 -20.62 5.21 14.02
CA GLU A 332 -19.29 5.85 14.11
C GLU A 332 -18.78 5.85 15.56
N ARG A 333 -19.62 6.25 16.51
CA ARG A 333 -19.28 6.23 17.95
C ARG A 333 -18.93 4.84 18.48
N MET A 334 -19.67 3.81 18.09
CA MET A 334 -19.38 2.44 18.52
C MET A 334 -18.09 1.92 17.88
N PHE A 335 -17.78 2.37 16.67
CA PHE A 335 -16.53 2.03 16.01
C PHE A 335 -15.33 2.72 16.68
N ASP A 336 -15.46 3.99 17.06
CA ASP A 336 -14.41 4.71 17.80
C ASP A 336 -14.12 4.04 19.15
N LEU A 337 -15.16 3.68 19.93
CA LEU A 337 -14.99 2.93 21.18
C LEU A 337 -14.31 1.57 20.94
N PHE A 338 -14.69 0.86 19.87
CA PHE A 338 -14.02 -0.38 19.48
C PHE A 338 -12.54 -0.16 19.18
N LEU A 339 -12.17 0.90 18.46
CA LEU A 339 -10.78 1.23 18.17
C LEU A 339 -9.99 1.51 19.47
N GLU A 340 -10.57 2.27 20.40
CA GLU A 340 -9.95 2.57 21.69
C GLU A 340 -9.75 1.32 22.55
N GLU A 341 -10.75 0.45 22.66
CA GLU A 341 -10.67 -0.72 23.54
C GLU A 341 -9.83 -1.87 22.95
N ASN A 342 -9.86 -2.06 21.62
CA ASN A 342 -9.31 -3.26 20.98
C ASN A 342 -8.07 -3.00 20.11
N VAL A 343 -7.93 -1.80 19.54
CA VAL A 343 -6.89 -1.51 18.55
C VAL A 343 -5.77 -0.66 19.15
N GLU A 344 -6.10 0.26 20.05
CA GLU A 344 -5.12 1.07 20.77
C GLU A 344 -4.11 0.22 21.57
N PRO A 345 -4.50 -0.85 22.30
CA PRO A 345 -3.53 -1.71 22.98
C PRO A 345 -2.57 -2.43 22.01
N VAL A 346 -3.02 -2.73 20.79
CA VAL A 346 -2.18 -3.30 19.74
C VAL A 346 -1.15 -2.28 19.27
N PHE A 347 -1.57 -1.03 19.05
CA PHE A 347 -0.67 0.09 18.76
C PHE A 347 0.40 0.29 19.83
N GLU A 348 0.01 0.31 21.11
CA GLU A 348 0.95 0.42 22.23
C GLU A 348 1.94 -0.75 22.24
N ARG A 349 1.45 -1.98 22.09
CA ARG A 349 2.33 -3.17 22.05
C ARG A 349 3.37 -3.07 20.93
N PHE A 350 2.96 -2.76 19.71
CA PHE A 350 3.88 -2.73 18.55
C PHE A 350 4.82 -1.53 18.58
N THR A 351 4.40 -0.38 19.09
CA THR A 351 5.30 0.76 19.31
C THR A 351 6.36 0.45 20.36
N GLN A 352 5.98 -0.20 21.46
CA GLN A 352 6.93 -0.68 22.48
C GLN A 352 7.88 -1.75 21.93
N GLN A 353 7.38 -2.66 21.11
CA GLN A 353 8.21 -3.64 20.40
C GLN A 353 9.25 -2.94 19.51
N CYS A 354 8.83 -1.95 18.71
CA CYS A 354 9.73 -1.19 17.84
C CYS A 354 10.85 -0.48 18.61
N ILE A 355 10.53 0.07 19.79
CA ILE A 355 11.51 0.70 20.68
C ILE A 355 12.47 -0.33 21.26
N ARG A 356 11.95 -1.37 21.92
CA ARG A 356 12.75 -2.38 22.64
C ARG A 356 13.69 -3.13 21.70
N GLU A 357 13.18 -3.54 20.55
CA GLU A 357 13.92 -4.35 19.59
C GLU A 357 14.69 -3.49 18.58
N LYS A 358 14.54 -2.15 18.62
CA LYS A 358 15.13 -1.19 17.67
C LYS A 358 14.79 -1.54 16.22
N ILE A 359 13.51 -1.82 15.95
CA ILE A 359 13.02 -2.20 14.62
C ILE A 359 13.04 -1.00 13.66
N LEU A 360 12.62 0.18 14.16
CA LEU A 360 12.56 1.42 13.40
C LEU A 360 13.75 2.31 13.78
N GLU A 361 14.48 2.78 12.77
CA GLU A 361 15.70 3.58 12.90
C GLU A 361 15.51 4.96 12.23
N PRO A 362 14.77 5.88 12.86
CA PRO A 362 14.44 7.17 12.25
C PRO A 362 15.69 8.02 12.01
N LYS A 363 15.88 8.45 10.76
CA LYS A 363 16.95 9.34 10.31
C LYS A 363 16.36 10.41 9.40
N VAL A 364 16.87 11.63 9.54
CA VAL A 364 16.41 12.78 8.75
C VAL A 364 17.63 13.49 8.19
N LEU A 365 17.60 13.76 6.89
CA LEU A 365 18.51 14.65 6.19
C LEU A 365 17.67 15.84 5.72
N TYR A 366 17.98 17.04 6.19
CA TYR A 366 17.27 18.27 5.81
C TYR A 366 18.26 19.41 5.57
N GLY A 367 17.82 20.47 4.90
CA GLY A 367 18.72 21.56 4.54
C GLY A 367 18.05 22.68 3.78
N TYR A 368 18.78 23.77 3.61
CA TYR A 368 18.32 25.04 3.05
C TYR A 368 19.29 25.53 1.98
N PHE A 369 18.75 25.99 0.87
CA PHE A 369 19.53 26.39 -0.30
C PHE A 369 19.02 27.72 -0.85
N PRO A 370 19.90 28.65 -1.22
CA PRO A 370 19.49 29.86 -1.91
C PRO A 370 18.88 29.51 -3.27
N CYS A 371 17.80 30.18 -3.65
CA CYS A 371 17.11 29.91 -4.90
C CYS A 371 16.40 31.15 -5.47
N TYR A 372 16.00 31.06 -6.73
CA TYR A 372 15.02 31.96 -7.34
C TYR A 372 14.20 31.20 -8.39
N SER A 373 13.05 31.75 -8.77
CA SER A 373 12.24 31.24 -9.87
C SER A 373 12.53 31.94 -11.20
N GLU A 374 12.45 31.19 -12.29
CA GLU A 374 12.50 31.69 -13.66
C GLU A 374 11.43 30.97 -14.49
N GLY A 375 10.25 31.59 -14.60
CA GLY A 375 9.08 30.94 -15.19
C GLY A 375 8.59 29.77 -14.32
N ASP A 376 8.55 28.57 -14.92
CA ASP A 376 8.11 27.33 -14.25
C ASP A 376 9.29 26.56 -13.59
N ASP A 377 10.49 27.14 -13.66
CA ASP A 377 11.71 26.56 -13.10
C ASP A 377 12.03 27.19 -11.73
N LEU A 378 12.49 26.33 -10.80
CA LEU A 378 13.15 26.73 -9.56
C LEU A 378 14.65 26.46 -9.67
N ILE A 379 15.46 27.52 -9.64
CA ILE A 379 16.91 27.47 -9.77
C ILE A 379 17.52 27.42 -8.36
N ILE A 380 18.34 26.41 -8.12
CA ILE A 380 19.06 26.22 -6.86
C ILE A 380 20.49 26.70 -7.03
N LEU A 381 20.95 27.51 -6.09
CA LEU A 381 22.28 28.11 -6.10
C LEU A 381 23.21 27.40 -5.12
N ASP A 382 24.50 27.70 -5.25
CA ASP A 382 25.51 27.37 -4.25
C ASP A 382 25.36 28.24 -3.00
N GLU A 383 26.14 27.96 -1.96
CA GLU A 383 26.09 28.70 -0.69
C GLU A 383 26.45 30.19 -0.86
N SER A 384 27.23 30.53 -1.89
CA SER A 384 27.55 31.94 -2.20
C SER A 384 26.39 32.68 -2.88
N GLY A 385 25.37 31.97 -3.37
CA GLY A 385 24.23 32.53 -4.09
C GLY A 385 24.56 33.02 -5.50
N LYS A 386 25.64 32.52 -6.12
CA LYS A 386 26.15 33.01 -7.41
C LYS A 386 26.14 31.97 -8.51
N ILE A 387 26.30 30.69 -8.17
CA ILE A 387 26.47 29.61 -9.13
C ILE A 387 25.21 28.73 -9.12
N GLU A 388 24.59 28.55 -10.29
CA GLU A 388 23.50 27.58 -10.46
C GLU A 388 24.05 26.15 -10.24
N ARG A 389 23.52 25.48 -9.22
CA ARG A 389 23.84 24.09 -8.90
C ARG A 389 22.94 23.11 -9.64
N THR A 390 21.65 23.41 -9.71
CA THR A 390 20.67 22.61 -10.45
C THR A 390 19.38 23.40 -10.64
N ARG A 391 18.49 22.89 -11.48
CA ARG A 391 17.15 23.45 -11.72
C ARG A 391 16.07 22.40 -11.65
N PHE A 392 14.95 22.72 -11.02
CA PHE A 392 13.75 21.89 -11.02
C PHE A 392 12.69 22.53 -11.90
N HIS A 393 12.23 21.78 -12.91
CA HIS A 393 11.08 22.20 -13.72
C HIS A 393 9.81 21.63 -13.09
N PHE A 394 8.80 22.49 -12.88
CA PHE A 394 7.52 22.07 -12.30
C PHE A 394 6.37 22.32 -13.29
N PRO A 395 5.42 21.38 -13.42
CA PRO A 395 4.26 21.62 -14.25
C PRO A 395 3.36 22.70 -13.66
N ARG A 396 2.70 23.44 -14.54
CA ARG A 396 1.70 24.46 -14.20
C ARG A 396 0.29 23.91 -14.39
N GLN A 397 -0.63 24.23 -13.48
CA GLN A 397 -2.04 23.84 -13.64
C GLN A 397 -2.60 24.37 -14.97
N LYS A 398 -3.42 23.55 -15.64
CA LYS A 398 -4.06 23.94 -16.91
C LYS A 398 -5.26 24.88 -16.75
N ARG A 399 -5.81 24.99 -15.54
CA ARG A 399 -6.96 25.84 -15.21
C ARG A 399 -6.59 26.79 -14.08
N ASP A 400 -7.38 27.84 -13.93
CA ASP A 400 -7.29 28.74 -12.78
C ASP A 400 -7.24 27.93 -11.47
N PRO A 401 -6.34 28.24 -10.51
CA PRO A 401 -5.48 29.43 -10.43
C PRO A 401 -4.09 29.34 -11.11
N TYR A 402 -3.87 28.38 -12.03
CA TYR A 402 -2.64 28.22 -12.80
C TYR A 402 -1.37 28.06 -11.94
N LEU A 403 -1.46 27.43 -10.77
CA LEU A 403 -0.34 27.34 -9.84
C LEU A 403 0.81 26.49 -10.40
N CYS A 404 2.03 26.91 -10.07
CA CYS A 404 3.27 26.15 -10.21
C CYS A 404 4.06 26.27 -8.90
N ILE A 405 4.81 25.24 -8.50
CA ILE A 405 5.61 25.28 -7.26
C ILE A 405 6.63 26.43 -7.30
N ALA A 406 7.20 26.72 -8.48
CA ALA A 406 8.16 27.81 -8.68
C ALA A 406 7.56 29.20 -8.33
N ASP A 407 6.24 29.37 -8.45
CA ASP A 407 5.56 30.65 -8.19
C ASP A 407 5.67 31.07 -6.72
N PHE A 408 5.95 30.15 -5.80
CA PHE A 408 6.05 30.45 -4.36
C PHE A 408 7.41 31.03 -3.95
N PHE A 409 8.32 31.23 -4.90
CA PHE A 409 9.65 31.77 -4.65
C PHE A 409 9.86 33.10 -5.40
N ARG A 410 10.75 33.95 -4.89
CA ARG A 410 11.15 35.19 -5.57
C ARG A 410 11.67 34.89 -6.97
N SER A 411 11.20 35.65 -7.94
CA SER A 411 11.66 35.54 -9.32
C SER A 411 13.02 36.21 -9.51
N LYS A 412 13.78 35.75 -10.50
CA LYS A 412 15.04 36.40 -10.91
C LYS A 412 14.88 37.90 -11.19
N ALA A 413 13.75 38.28 -11.78
CA ALA A 413 13.43 39.67 -12.10
C ALA A 413 13.25 40.56 -10.86
N SER A 414 12.92 39.97 -9.70
CA SER A 414 12.83 40.72 -8.44
C SER A 414 14.18 41.17 -7.89
N GLY A 415 15.29 40.57 -8.36
CA GLY A 415 16.64 40.81 -7.84
C GLY A 415 16.88 40.26 -6.42
N LEU A 416 15.88 39.61 -5.81
CA LEU A 416 15.97 39.03 -4.47
C LEU A 416 16.26 37.53 -4.55
N THR A 417 17.16 37.07 -3.67
CA THR A 417 17.40 35.63 -3.47
C THR A 417 16.45 35.09 -2.41
N ASP A 418 15.71 34.04 -2.76
CA ASP A 418 14.83 33.30 -1.86
C ASP A 418 15.55 32.09 -1.24
N VAL A 419 14.85 31.32 -0.40
CA VAL A 419 15.34 30.09 0.20
C VAL A 419 14.34 28.95 -0.03
N VAL A 420 14.85 27.80 -0.43
CA VAL A 420 14.09 26.53 -0.46
C VAL A 420 14.67 25.56 0.54
N GLY A 421 13.80 24.83 1.23
CA GLY A 421 14.19 23.70 2.04
C GLY A 421 14.05 22.38 1.27
N PHE A 422 14.86 21.39 1.60
CA PHE A 422 14.60 20.02 1.19
C PHE A 422 14.76 19.07 2.37
N MET A 423 14.12 17.91 2.26
CA MET A 423 14.08 16.88 3.29
C MET A 423 14.09 15.50 2.64
N VAL A 424 14.82 14.56 3.25
CA VAL A 424 14.71 13.13 3.06
C VAL A 424 14.66 12.47 4.44
N VAL A 425 13.66 11.64 4.69
CA VAL A 425 13.51 10.90 5.95
C VAL A 425 13.40 9.41 5.68
N THR A 426 13.81 8.60 6.64
CA THR A 426 13.66 7.14 6.59
C THR A 426 13.50 6.57 8.00
N VAL A 427 12.80 5.45 8.13
CA VAL A 427 12.78 4.64 9.36
C VAL A 427 13.72 3.43 9.28
N GLY A 428 14.64 3.42 8.30
CA GLY A 428 15.73 2.45 8.19
C GLY A 428 15.35 1.13 7.50
N HIS A 429 16.37 0.30 7.25
CA HIS A 429 16.21 -0.98 6.53
C HIS A 429 15.72 -2.13 7.41
N ARG A 430 15.98 -2.05 8.71
CA ARG A 430 15.76 -3.18 9.63
C ARG A 430 14.31 -3.65 9.70
N ILE A 431 13.35 -2.76 9.50
CA ILE A 431 11.93 -3.12 9.42
C ILE A 431 11.68 -4.20 8.36
N ARG A 432 12.33 -4.09 7.20
CA ARG A 432 12.18 -5.05 6.10
C ARG A 432 12.63 -6.45 6.51
N GLU A 433 13.76 -6.57 7.19
CA GLU A 433 14.26 -7.85 7.69
C GLU A 433 13.28 -8.51 8.67
N VAL A 434 12.69 -7.69 9.55
CA VAL A 434 11.70 -8.16 10.53
C VAL A 434 10.40 -8.58 9.84
N GLU A 435 9.92 -7.79 8.87
CA GLU A 435 8.74 -8.10 8.06
C GLU A 435 8.94 -9.39 7.25
N GLU A 436 10.07 -9.54 6.55
CA GLU A 436 10.41 -10.75 5.80
C GLU A 436 10.46 -11.98 6.72
N LYS A 437 11.04 -11.85 7.92
CA LYS A 437 11.08 -12.91 8.93
C LYS A 437 9.67 -13.26 9.45
N ALA A 438 8.82 -12.27 9.67
CA ALA A 438 7.44 -12.48 10.10
C ALA A 438 6.63 -13.19 9.01
N PHE A 439 6.76 -12.75 7.76
CA PHE A 439 6.08 -13.33 6.60
C PHE A 439 6.52 -14.79 6.37
N LYS A 440 7.83 -15.05 6.29
CA LYS A 440 8.38 -16.42 6.14
C LYS A 440 8.05 -17.32 7.33
N GLY A 441 7.94 -16.74 8.53
CA GLY A 441 7.54 -17.43 9.74
C GLY A 441 6.03 -17.64 9.89
N HIS A 442 5.23 -17.32 8.87
CA HIS A 442 3.76 -17.39 8.90
C HIS A 442 3.12 -16.59 10.05
N ARG A 443 3.79 -15.52 10.51
CA ARG A 443 3.28 -14.55 11.48
C ARG A 443 2.68 -13.36 10.74
N TYR A 444 1.64 -13.64 9.95
CA TYR A 444 1.03 -12.68 9.03
C TYR A 444 0.39 -11.50 9.76
N GLN A 445 -0.18 -11.73 10.95
CA GLN A 445 -0.75 -10.64 11.75
C GLN A 445 0.36 -9.68 12.22
N GLU A 446 1.50 -10.22 12.66
CA GLU A 446 2.66 -9.43 13.07
C GLU A 446 3.22 -8.61 11.88
N TYR A 447 3.35 -9.27 10.72
CA TYR A 447 3.75 -8.61 9.47
C TYR A 447 2.85 -7.42 9.14
N LEU A 448 1.52 -7.61 9.12
CA LEU A 448 0.57 -6.53 8.80
C LEU A 448 0.73 -5.35 9.77
N TYR A 449 0.86 -5.63 11.06
CA TYR A 449 0.92 -4.58 12.07
C TYR A 449 2.21 -3.78 11.98
N LEU A 450 3.37 -4.45 11.88
CA LEU A 450 4.67 -3.81 11.74
C LEU A 450 4.76 -2.99 10.45
N HIS A 451 4.27 -3.54 9.34
CA HIS A 451 4.27 -2.83 8.06
C HIS A 451 3.39 -1.58 8.08
N GLY A 452 2.15 -1.70 8.56
CA GLY A 452 1.27 -0.54 8.68
C GLY A 452 1.88 0.55 9.59
N LEU A 453 2.51 0.14 10.70
CA LEU A 453 3.16 1.04 11.63
C LEU A 453 4.38 1.73 11.02
N SER A 454 5.20 1.01 10.25
CA SER A 454 6.40 1.56 9.62
C SER A 454 6.06 2.62 8.56
N VAL A 455 5.03 2.38 7.76
CA VAL A 455 4.49 3.35 6.78
C VAL A 455 4.05 4.63 7.47
N VAL A 456 3.16 4.55 8.46
CA VAL A 456 2.67 5.77 9.15
C VAL A 456 3.74 6.44 9.99
N THR A 457 4.72 5.69 10.51
CA THR A 457 5.85 6.29 11.25
C THR A 457 6.76 7.08 10.31
N THR A 458 6.91 6.65 9.05
CA THR A 458 7.66 7.42 8.04
C THR A 458 6.99 8.75 7.73
N GLU A 459 5.66 8.76 7.56
CA GLU A 459 4.89 10.00 7.40
C GLU A 459 4.93 10.87 8.66
N ALA A 460 4.82 10.25 9.85
CA ALA A 460 4.94 10.96 11.12
C ALA A 460 6.32 11.60 11.29
N LEU A 461 7.39 10.92 10.85
CA LEU A 461 8.75 11.45 10.86
C LEU A 461 8.90 12.63 9.91
N ALA A 462 8.29 12.56 8.73
CA ALA A 462 8.26 13.67 7.78
C ALA A 462 7.53 14.89 8.36
N GLU A 463 6.40 14.69 9.03
CA GLU A 463 5.64 15.78 9.64
C GLU A 463 6.33 16.36 10.87
N TYR A 464 6.92 15.52 11.73
CA TYR A 464 7.77 15.92 12.84
C TYR A 464 8.94 16.80 12.36
N SER A 465 9.63 16.35 11.31
CA SER A 465 10.76 17.06 10.72
C SER A 465 10.33 18.37 10.06
N HIS A 466 9.19 18.37 9.38
CA HIS A 466 8.63 19.57 8.79
C HIS A 466 8.24 20.60 9.87
N ALA A 467 7.62 20.18 10.97
CA ALA A 467 7.32 21.06 12.09
C ALA A 467 8.58 21.66 12.71
N MET A 468 9.66 20.89 12.83
CA MET A 468 10.97 21.40 13.26
C MET A 468 11.51 22.44 12.27
N ILE A 469 11.46 22.18 10.97
CA ILE A 469 11.88 23.13 9.93
C ILE A 469 11.07 24.43 9.99
N ARG A 470 9.75 24.36 10.17
CA ARG A 470 8.90 25.57 10.33
C ARG A 470 9.26 26.38 11.58
N ARG A 471 9.68 25.71 12.66
CA ARG A 471 10.19 26.37 13.86
C ARG A 471 11.52 27.06 13.63
N GLU A 472 12.47 26.38 12.99
CA GLU A 472 13.78 26.95 12.61
C GLU A 472 13.63 28.18 11.71
N LEU A 473 12.72 28.12 10.74
CA LEU A 473 12.41 29.25 9.85
C LEU A 473 11.53 30.33 10.50
N LYS A 474 11.07 30.12 11.75
CA LYS A 474 10.18 31.02 12.49
C LYS A 474 8.84 31.31 11.80
N ILE A 475 8.35 30.37 10.97
CA ILE A 475 7.06 30.49 10.26
C ILE A 475 5.91 29.72 10.93
N HIS A 476 6.21 29.01 12.02
CA HIS A 476 5.23 28.21 12.78
C HIS A 476 4.22 29.04 13.60
N LEU A 477 4.33 30.38 13.65
CA LEU A 477 3.48 31.23 14.49
C LEU A 477 2.00 31.21 14.08
N GLN A 478 1.71 30.76 12.86
CA GLN A 478 0.35 30.58 12.33
C GLN A 478 -0.09 29.11 12.30
N ASP A 479 0.73 28.20 12.84
CA ASP A 479 0.37 26.79 12.95
C ASP A 479 -0.86 26.65 13.86
N LYS A 480 -1.82 25.86 13.39
CA LYS A 480 -3.03 25.53 14.15
C LYS A 480 -2.68 24.63 15.32
N ASN A 481 -3.47 24.72 16.38
CA ASN A 481 -3.17 24.09 17.66
C ASN A 481 -3.50 22.59 17.68
N THR A 482 -4.34 22.10 16.77
CA THR A 482 -4.73 20.68 16.75
C THR A 482 -3.98 19.88 15.69
N LYS A 483 -3.60 18.65 16.02
CA LYS A 483 -2.93 17.73 15.07
C LYS A 483 -3.77 17.49 13.81
N TRP A 484 -5.10 17.45 13.96
CA TRP A 484 -6.01 17.25 12.84
C TRP A 484 -5.99 18.42 11.86
N GLU A 485 -5.93 19.65 12.34
CA GLU A 485 -5.74 20.82 11.48
C GLU A 485 -4.37 20.80 10.82
N ILE A 486 -3.31 20.41 11.54
CA ILE A 486 -1.97 20.21 10.97
C ILE A 486 -2.01 19.20 9.81
N PHE A 487 -2.69 18.06 9.97
CA PHE A 487 -2.86 17.07 8.89
C PHE A 487 -3.63 17.61 7.67
N ARG A 488 -4.39 18.70 7.83
CA ARG A 488 -5.07 19.43 6.75
C ARG A 488 -4.30 20.67 6.27
N GLN A 489 -2.99 20.73 6.50
CA GLN A 489 -2.13 21.90 6.21
C GLN A 489 -2.59 23.18 6.90
N GLY A 490 -3.05 23.08 8.14
CA GLY A 490 -3.28 24.19 9.06
C GLY A 490 -1.97 24.80 9.57
N TYR A 491 -1.03 25.09 8.67
CA TYR A 491 0.26 25.72 8.96
C TYR A 491 0.70 26.59 7.78
N GLN A 492 1.70 27.44 8.02
CA GLN A 492 2.34 28.21 6.95
C GLN A 492 3.29 27.33 6.14
N GLY A 493 3.28 27.51 4.81
CA GLY A 493 4.11 26.73 3.90
C GLY A 493 3.52 25.38 3.51
N SER A 494 4.27 24.61 2.73
CA SER A 494 3.87 23.30 2.22
C SER A 494 5.09 22.41 1.98
N ARG A 495 4.88 21.08 2.03
CA ARG A 495 5.88 20.07 1.67
C ARG A 495 5.43 19.35 0.40
N TYR A 496 6.17 19.41 -0.70
CA TYR A 496 5.82 18.75 -1.96
C TYR A 496 6.76 17.58 -2.23
N SER A 497 6.21 16.40 -2.51
CA SER A 497 6.98 15.19 -2.78
C SER A 497 6.86 14.77 -4.23
N PHE A 498 7.99 14.44 -4.87
CA PHE A 498 7.98 13.96 -6.26
C PHE A 498 7.10 12.71 -6.40
N GLY A 499 6.32 12.65 -7.47
CA GLY A 499 5.31 11.61 -7.72
C GLY A 499 3.90 12.01 -7.27
N TYR A 500 3.74 13.10 -6.52
CA TYR A 500 2.42 13.64 -6.15
C TYR A 500 1.89 14.61 -7.22
N PRO A 501 0.57 14.92 -7.23
CA PRO A 501 -0.06 15.70 -8.29
C PRO A 501 0.57 17.07 -8.60
N ALA A 502 1.20 17.75 -7.63
CA ALA A 502 1.87 19.04 -7.85
C ALA A 502 3.25 18.92 -8.51
N CYS A 503 3.91 17.75 -8.39
CA CYS A 503 5.21 17.46 -8.97
C CYS A 503 5.31 15.96 -9.35
N PRO A 504 4.55 15.51 -10.37
CA PRO A 504 4.33 14.09 -10.66
C PRO A 504 5.58 13.37 -11.19
N HIS A 505 6.58 14.11 -11.67
CA HIS A 505 7.79 13.56 -12.27
C HIS A 505 8.81 13.13 -11.22
N LEU A 506 9.09 11.82 -11.16
CA LEU A 506 10.08 11.24 -10.23
C LEU A 506 11.53 11.61 -10.59
N GLU A 507 11.79 12.10 -11.81
CA GLU A 507 13.11 12.55 -12.28
C GLU A 507 13.72 13.63 -11.38
N GLY A 508 12.87 14.42 -10.69
CA GLY A 508 13.30 15.36 -9.67
C GLY A 508 14.09 14.71 -8.52
N GLN A 509 13.87 13.43 -8.22
CA GLN A 509 14.61 12.70 -7.20
C GLN A 509 16.11 12.64 -7.52
N ARG A 510 16.51 12.45 -8.79
CA ARG A 510 17.94 12.43 -9.17
C ARG A 510 18.61 13.76 -8.83
N LYS A 511 17.92 14.86 -9.14
CA LYS A 511 18.41 16.21 -8.87
C LYS A 511 18.49 16.47 -7.37
N LEU A 512 17.47 16.05 -6.61
CA LEU A 512 17.48 16.14 -5.15
C LEU A 512 18.68 15.36 -4.57
N PHE A 513 18.90 14.10 -4.97
CA PHE A 513 20.01 13.29 -4.45
C PHE A 513 21.40 13.81 -4.87
N SER A 514 21.49 14.55 -5.98
CA SER A 514 22.73 15.27 -6.33
C SER A 514 23.02 16.49 -5.43
N LEU A 515 21.98 17.08 -4.84
CA LEU A 515 22.10 18.17 -3.85
C LEU A 515 22.26 17.63 -2.43
N PHE A 516 21.56 16.54 -2.12
CA PHE A 516 21.41 15.92 -0.81
C PHE A 516 22.00 14.50 -0.81
N PRO A 517 23.11 14.26 -0.09
CA PRO A 517 23.73 12.93 -0.03
C PRO A 517 22.91 12.00 0.89
N ALA A 518 21.73 11.57 0.43
CA ALA A 518 20.78 10.73 1.16
C ALA A 518 21.36 9.35 1.51
N GLU A 519 22.40 8.90 0.81
CA GLU A 519 23.15 7.69 1.12
C GLU A 519 23.76 7.75 2.53
N ARG A 520 24.04 8.96 3.05
CA ARG A 520 24.55 9.16 4.43
C ARG A 520 23.54 8.80 5.52
N ILE A 521 22.25 8.72 5.18
CA ILE A 521 21.20 8.19 6.07
C ILE A 521 20.75 6.78 5.65
N GLY A 522 21.43 6.16 4.67
CA GLY A 522 21.14 4.82 4.18
C GLY A 522 20.04 4.78 3.13
N VAL A 523 19.66 5.90 2.52
CA VAL A 523 18.64 5.97 1.47
C VAL A 523 19.31 6.06 0.10
N SER A 524 18.88 5.24 -0.84
CA SER A 524 19.35 5.22 -2.23
C SER A 524 18.17 5.30 -3.21
N LEU A 525 18.44 5.58 -4.48
CA LEU A 525 17.44 5.51 -5.54
C LEU A 525 17.60 4.22 -6.35
N SER A 526 16.49 3.55 -6.61
CA SER A 526 16.40 2.49 -7.61
C SER A 526 16.48 3.03 -9.03
N GLU A 527 16.60 2.13 -10.01
CA GLU A 527 16.60 2.49 -11.44
C GLU A 527 15.38 3.32 -11.88
N THR A 528 14.23 3.07 -11.25
CA THR A 528 12.97 3.78 -11.49
C THR A 528 12.72 4.94 -10.54
N LEU A 529 13.75 5.37 -9.80
CA LEU A 529 13.75 6.56 -8.95
C LEU A 529 12.88 6.48 -7.70
N GLN A 530 12.55 5.25 -7.28
CA GLN A 530 11.99 5.01 -5.96
C GLN A 530 13.09 4.95 -4.91
N MET A 531 12.80 5.46 -3.71
CA MET A 531 13.70 5.41 -2.57
C MET A 531 13.79 3.99 -1.98
N VAL A 532 14.99 3.62 -1.54
CA VAL A 532 15.28 2.36 -0.86
C VAL A 532 16.06 2.68 0.42
N PRO A 533 15.57 2.35 1.63
CA PRO A 533 14.41 1.50 1.88
C PRO A 533 13.10 2.19 1.55
N GLU A 534 12.08 1.38 1.30
CA GLU A 534 10.74 1.78 0.85
C GLU A 534 10.05 2.72 1.85
N GLN A 535 10.28 2.52 3.15
CA GLN A 535 9.82 3.39 4.23
C GLN A 535 10.71 4.64 4.36
N SER A 536 10.74 5.40 3.27
CA SER A 536 11.42 6.69 3.14
C SER A 536 10.54 7.67 2.39
N THR A 537 10.65 8.96 2.70
CA THR A 537 9.98 10.02 1.94
C THR A 537 10.87 11.24 1.80
N SER A 538 10.67 11.99 0.72
CA SER A 538 11.43 13.18 0.38
C SER A 538 10.49 14.32 0.06
N ALA A 539 10.86 15.56 0.39
CA ALA A 539 10.05 16.71 0.06
C ALA A 539 10.87 17.98 -0.21
N ILE A 540 10.30 18.79 -1.09
CA ILE A 540 10.61 20.22 -1.25
C ILE A 540 9.80 20.97 -0.20
N ILE A 541 10.46 21.79 0.60
CA ILE A 541 9.83 22.59 1.65
C ILE A 541 9.72 24.03 1.16
N VAL A 542 8.48 24.48 1.03
CA VAL A 542 8.12 25.83 0.59
C VAL A 542 7.63 26.60 1.81
N HIS A 543 8.25 27.73 2.12
CA HIS A 543 7.90 28.55 3.30
C HIS A 543 6.73 29.51 3.05
N HIS A 544 6.39 29.74 1.79
CA HIS A 544 5.45 30.77 1.35
C HIS A 544 4.06 30.60 1.98
N PRO A 545 3.42 31.66 2.50
CA PRO A 545 2.15 31.56 3.21
C PRO A 545 0.98 31.08 2.33
N GLN A 546 1.01 31.36 1.03
CA GLN A 546 0.00 30.89 0.08
C GLN A 546 0.25 29.46 -0.46
N ALA A 547 1.35 28.81 -0.07
CA ALA A 547 1.63 27.44 -0.54
C ALA A 547 0.64 26.44 0.06
N LYS A 548 -0.01 25.65 -0.80
CA LYS A 548 -0.96 24.58 -0.46
C LYS A 548 -0.83 23.42 -1.46
N TYR A 549 -1.34 22.24 -1.12
CA TYR A 549 -1.43 21.15 -2.10
C TYR A 549 -2.38 21.51 -3.25
N PHE A 550 -1.96 21.20 -4.48
CA PHE A 550 -2.74 21.35 -5.71
C PHE A 550 -2.40 20.23 -6.70
N SER A 551 -3.19 20.12 -7.76
CA SER A 551 -3.01 19.13 -8.83
C SER A 551 -2.88 19.83 -10.18
N VAL A 552 -1.92 19.39 -11.01
CA VAL A 552 -1.59 19.99 -12.33
C VAL A 552 -2.38 19.43 -13.50
#